data_AF-A0A937B4B5-F1
#
_entry.id   AF-A0A937B4B5-F1
#
_cell.length_a   1.000
_cell.length_b   1.000
_cell.length_c   1.000
_cell.angle_alpha   90.00
_cell.angle_beta   90.00
_cell.angle_gamma   90.00
#
_symmetry.space_group_name_H-M   'P 1'
#
loop_
_entity.id
_entity.type
_entity.pdbx_description
1 polymer ?
#
loop_
_entity_poly.entity_id
_entity_poly.type
_entity_poly.pdbx_seq_one_letter_code
_entity_poly.pdbx_strand_id
1 'polypeptide(L)' 'MDIKELIFSCLQDDPKAQKQFYDLTCDKVMATCKRYSKDHEEARDFFQESYIRIFKI' A
#
# COMPACT_ATOMS: atom_id res chain seq x y z
N MET A 1 -10.36 7.13 14.11
CA MET A 1 -9.17 6.27 14.13
C MET A 1 -8.02 7.11 13.62
N ASP A 2 -7.02 7.35 14.46
CA ASP A 2 -5.81 8.08 14.06
C ASP A 2 -5.04 7.23 13.02
N ILE A 3 -4.37 7.87 12.06
CA ILE A 3 -3.51 7.16 11.08
C ILE A 3 -2.46 6.31 11.80
N LYS A 4 -1.96 6.79 12.95
CA LYS A 4 -1.01 6.04 13.77
C LYS A 4 -1.61 4.73 14.32
N GLU A 5 -2.86 4.76 14.75
CA GLU A 5 -3.58 3.56 15.22
C GLU A 5 -3.78 2.59 14.07
N LEU A 6 -4.16 3.08 12.89
CA LEU A 6 -4.33 2.25 11.70
C LEU A 6 -3.03 1.54 11.30
N ILE A 7 -1.90 2.26 11.31
CA ILE A 7 -0.59 1.69 11.04
C ILE A 7 -0.24 0.63 12.10
N PHE A 8 -0.48 0.92 13.38
CA PHE A 8 -0.21 -0.05 14.45
C PHE A 8 -1.04 -1.33 14.28
N SER A 9 -2.32 -1.22 13.93
CA SER A 9 -3.17 -2.38 13.64
C SER A 9 -2.70 -3.16 12.40
N CYS A 10 -2.24 -2.48 11.35
CA CYS A 10 -1.62 -3.15 10.19
C CYS A 10 -0.37 -3.96 10.60
N LEU A 11 0.44 -3.44 11.52
CA LEU A 11 1.62 -4.14 12.05
C LEU A 11 1.27 -5.37 12.90
N GLN A 12 0.04 -5.46 13.41
CA GLN A 12 -0.47 -6.63 14.13
C GLN A 12 -1.16 -7.64 13.19
N ASP A 13 -0.94 -7.51 11.88
CA ASP A 13 -1.50 -8.37 10.83
C ASP A 13 -3.05 -8.38 10.81
N ASP A 14 -3.69 -7.28 11.22
CA ASP A 14 -5.15 -7.14 11.18
C ASP A 14 -5.63 -6.92 9.73
N PRO A 15 -6.38 -7.88 9.14
CA PRO A 15 -6.83 -7.78 7.75
C PRO A 15 -7.78 -6.60 7.50
N LYS A 16 -8.55 -6.16 8.52
CA LYS A 16 -9.45 -5.01 8.39
C LYS A 16 -8.66 -3.72 8.30
N ALA A 17 -7.62 -3.59 9.13
CA ALA A 17 -6.73 -2.44 9.10
C ALA A 17 -5.95 -2.38 7.78
N GLN A 18 -5.42 -3.52 7.30
CA GLN A 18 -4.73 -3.59 6.01
C GLN A 18 -5.63 -3.18 4.85
N LYS A 19 -6.88 -3.66 4.82
CA LYS A 19 -7.86 -3.25 3.81
C LYS A 19 -8.15 -1.76 3.86
N GLN A 20 -8.42 -1.22 5.05
CA GLN A 20 -8.71 0.21 5.21
C GLN A 20 -7.49 1.06 4.80
N PHE A 21 -6.28 0.63 5.13
CA PHE A 21 -5.05 1.29 4.70
C PHE A 21 -4.91 1.25 3.17
N TYR A 22 -5.16 0.12 2.54
CA TYR A 22 -5.15 -0.03 1.08
C TYR A 22 -6.15 0.92 0.43
N ASP A 23 -7.41 0.91 0.86
CA ASP A 23 -8.49 1.74 0.31
C ASP A 23 -8.18 3.25 0.40
N LEU A 24 -7.43 3.68 1.42
CA LEU A 24 -7.02 5.08 1.60
C LEU A 24 -5.79 5.49 0.78
N THR A 25 -4.95 4.54 0.37
CA THR A 25 -3.62 4.82 -0.18
C THR A 25 -3.42 4.38 -1.62
N CYS A 26 -4.25 3.46 -2.13
CA CYS A 26 -4.06 2.79 -3.42
C CYS A 26 -3.90 3.78 -4.59
N ASP A 27 -4.73 4.81 -4.66
CA ASP A 27 -4.66 5.81 -5.73
C ASP A 27 -3.33 6.59 -5.74
N LYS A 28 -2.87 6.99 -4.54
CA LYS A 28 -1.63 7.78 -4.40
C LYS A 28 -0.39 6.93 -4.63
N VAL A 29 -0.38 5.69 -4.15
CA VAL A 29 0.72 4.74 -4.37
C VAL A 29 0.81 4.42 -5.85
N MET A 30 -0.31 4.13 -6.52
CA MET A 30 -0.34 3.87 -7.96
C MET A 30 0.13 5.07 -8.78
N ALA A 31 -0.29 6.29 -8.43
CA ALA A 31 0.19 7.51 -9.08
C ALA A 31 1.71 7.69 -8.93
N THR A 32 2.26 7.31 -7.77
CA THR A 32 3.71 7.33 -7.52
C THR A 32 4.42 6.25 -8.34
N CYS A 33 3.92 5.01 -8.35
CA CYS A 33 4.49 3.93 -9.17
C CYS A 33 4.53 4.31 -10.66
N LYS A 34 3.43 4.86 -11.19
CA LYS A 34 3.35 5.34 -12.59
C LYS A 34 4.34 6.46 -12.90
N ARG A 35 4.69 7.30 -11.91
CA ARG A 35 5.65 8.39 -12.11
C ARG A 35 7.08 7.88 -12.31
N TYR A 36 7.41 6.72 -11.74
CA TYR A 36 8.76 6.16 -11.72
C TYR A 36 8.91 4.87 -12.54
N SER A 37 7.85 4.38 -13.17
CA SER A 37 7.89 3.26 -14.10
C SER A 37 8.06 3.72 -15.55
N LYS A 38 8.56 2.82 -16.39
CA LYS A 38 8.69 3.00 -17.84
C LYS A 38 7.39 2.71 -18.56
N ASP A 39 6.57 1.82 -18.01
CA ASP A 39 5.27 1.44 -18.56
C ASP A 39 4.27 1.05 -17.46
N HIS A 40 3.09 0.61 -17.90
CA HIS A 40 1.99 0.22 -17.02
C HIS A 40 2.16 -1.16 -16.37
N GLU A 41 3.02 -2.02 -16.92
CA GLU A 41 3.33 -3.32 -16.34
C GLU A 41 4.30 -3.14 -15.17
N GLU A 42 5.40 -2.41 -15.38
CA GLU A 42 6.35 -2.07 -14.32
C GLU A 42 5.70 -1.25 -13.20
N ALA A 43 4.73 -0.36 -13.53
CA ALA A 43 3.93 0.34 -12.52
C ALA A 43 3.14 -0.62 -11.62
N ARG A 44 2.55 -1.66 -12.21
CA ARG A 44 1.75 -2.66 -11.48
C ARG A 44 2.64 -3.55 -10.62
N ASP A 45 3.81 -3.91 -11.10
CA ASP A 45 4.79 -4.69 -10.34
C ASP A 45 5.30 -3.90 -9.13
N PHE A 46 5.67 -2.63 -9.33
CA PHE A 46 6.07 -1.75 -8.23
C PHE A 46 4.96 -1.57 -7.20
N PHE A 47 3.72 -1.43 -7.67
CA PHE A 47 2.56 -1.30 -6.81
C PHE A 47 2.34 -2.57 -5.96
N GLN A 48 2.37 -3.75 -6.58
CA GLN A 48 2.25 -5.02 -5.86
C GLN A 48 3.37 -5.21 -4.83
N GLU A 49 4.63 -5.02 -5.23
CA GLU A 49 5.79 -5.09 -4.35
C GLU A 49 5.69 -4.14 -3.16
N SER A 50 5.18 -2.91 -3.39
CA SER A 50 5.00 -1.93 -2.34
C SER A 50 4.07 -2.43 -1.24
N TYR A 51 2.89 -2.96 -1.61
CA TYR A 51 1.94 -3.47 -0.61
C TYR A 51 2.40 -4.78 0.04
N ILE A 52 3.10 -5.65 -0.71
CA ILE A 52 3.74 -6.82 -0.12
C ILE A 52 4.72 -6.39 0.97
N ARG A 53 5.55 -5.38 0.74
CA ARG A 53 6.51 -4.88 1.74
C ARG A 53 5.85 -4.15 2.91
N ILE A 54 4.79 -3.38 2.65
CA ILE A 54 4.07 -2.65 3.71
C ILE A 54 3.39 -3.64 4.67
N PHE A 55 2.86 -4.76 4.17
CA PHE A 55 2.12 -5.72 4.98
C PHE A 55 2.95 -6.92 5.49
N LYS A 56 4.05 -7.29 4.81
CA LYS A 56 4.98 -8.34 5.27
C LYS A 56 6.15 -7.79 6.10
N ILE A 57 5.88 -6.87 7.03
CA ILE A 57 6.93 -6.43 7.96
C ILE A 57 7.54 -7.63 8.69
#